data_AF-A0A1H2MKB6-F1
#
_entry.id   AF-A0A1H2MKB6-F1
#
_cell.length_a   1.000
_cell.length_b   1.000
_cell.length_c   1.000
_cell.angle_alpha   90.00
_cell.angle_beta   90.00
_cell.angle_gamma   90.00
#
_symmetry.space_group_name_H-M   'P 1'
#
loop_
_entity.id
_entity.type
_entity.pdbx_description
1 polymer ?
#
loop_
_entity_poly.entity_id
_entity_poly.type
_entity_poly.pdbx_seq_one_letter_code
_entity_poly.pdbx_strand_id
1 'polypeptide(L)'
;MLSLLTEHPLVCAFLLILIDLGLWRLVGDQHAPWKLLMRVVIFALFSLLLFNEGMNPMEPAPWPDNVPLHLAATGLQIGWWLFGARMLTVLIGAVMMQRVGHTGRLLQDLLGAVIFLIAVIAALAYVLDLPVKGVLATSGALAIIVGLALQSTLSDVFSGIVLNTTKPYQLDDYISIDGMEGQVIDIDWRATRLQTSQGCMAVIPNSLAAKAKIINFSRPNDMFGISISVEVSPHARPNTVIDALERAMQGCRALMDKPSPSVGLKSASNTGAIYEISGFVASMDEKRSVRNQLYDLAYRHLQASGVNLLSSVEPAPLSNLSRPRALLDSSPIFSTLRQEEKETFSQNMTLQTFRAGETILEAGEVSDHLFIIESGVVSVTLTRHGAPFESGRMGPGEVIGEAGILTDSSVPARFAAKTFCGLYRIEKSYLKPCLDARHDINEAMKTLLDYRLMKARTLTQEVPVTVAKKGFLQWLRKRV
;
A
#
# COMPACT_ATOMS: atom_id res chain seq x y z
N MET A 1 14.54 -32.09 -60.86
CA MET A 1 14.82 -31.60 -59.49
C MET A 1 15.11 -32.75 -58.54
N LEU A 2 14.33 -33.84 -58.53
CA LEU A 2 14.62 -35.05 -57.74
C LEU A 2 15.88 -35.83 -58.17
N SER A 3 16.27 -35.83 -59.46
CA SER A 3 17.49 -36.53 -59.93
C SER A 3 18.79 -35.88 -59.47
N LEU A 4 18.79 -34.55 -59.31
CA LEU A 4 19.96 -33.76 -58.88
C LEU A 4 20.24 -33.93 -57.37
N LEU A 5 19.17 -34.15 -56.59
CA LEU A 5 19.23 -34.49 -55.16
C LEU A 5 19.85 -35.88 -54.92
N THR A 6 19.66 -36.82 -55.85
CA THR A 6 20.18 -38.19 -55.74
C THR A 6 21.60 -38.35 -56.29
N GLU A 7 22.03 -37.51 -57.24
CA GLU A 7 23.36 -37.64 -57.86
C GLU A 7 24.46 -36.87 -57.11
N HIS A 8 24.12 -35.73 -56.48
CA HIS A 8 25.09 -34.87 -55.78
C HIS A 8 24.54 -34.34 -54.44
N PRO A 9 24.37 -35.20 -53.43
CA PRO A 9 23.72 -34.85 -52.16
C PRO A 9 24.53 -33.81 -51.35
N LEU A 10 25.86 -33.89 -51.33
CA LEU A 10 26.72 -32.90 -50.64
C LEU A 10 26.59 -31.48 -51.24
N VAL A 11 26.44 -31.38 -52.57
CA VAL A 11 26.22 -30.10 -53.25
C VAL A 11 24.85 -29.54 -52.87
N CYS A 12 23.83 -30.40 -52.75
CA CYS A 12 22.50 -30.01 -52.28
C CYS A 12 22.53 -29.51 -50.81
N ALA A 13 23.30 -30.18 -49.94
CA ALA A 13 23.52 -29.74 -48.55
C ALA A 13 24.13 -28.33 -48.49
N PHE A 14 25.15 -28.08 -49.31
CA PHE A 14 25.80 -26.77 -49.40
C PHE A 14 24.86 -25.69 -49.95
N LEU A 15 24.05 -26.02 -50.96
CA LEU A 15 23.04 -25.11 -51.51
C LEU A 15 21.96 -24.74 -50.48
N LEU A 16 21.54 -25.65 -49.60
CA LEU A 16 20.59 -25.36 -48.53
C LEU A 16 21.11 -24.30 -47.56
N ILE A 17 22.41 -24.33 -47.23
CA ILE A 17 23.07 -23.30 -46.39
C ILE A 17 23.06 -21.94 -47.10
N LEU A 18 23.40 -21.91 -48.40
CA LEU A 18 23.37 -20.68 -49.20
C LEU A 18 21.97 -20.10 -49.33
N ILE A 19 20.95 -20.96 -49.48
CA ILE A 19 19.54 -20.56 -49.52
C ILE A 19 19.13 -19.93 -48.18
N ASP A 20 19.50 -20.52 -47.04
CA ASP A 20 19.22 -19.94 -45.72
C ASP A 20 19.90 -18.56 -45.55
N LEU A 21 21.17 -18.43 -45.92
CA LEU A 21 21.91 -17.16 -45.89
C LEU A 21 21.25 -16.08 -46.77
N GLY A 22 20.83 -16.46 -47.98
CA GLY A 22 20.15 -15.58 -48.93
C GLY A 22 18.78 -15.12 -48.43
N LEU A 23 17.95 -16.05 -47.95
CA LEU A 23 16.64 -15.76 -47.37
C LEU A 23 16.75 -14.82 -46.17
N TRP A 24 17.78 -15.02 -45.32
CA TRP A 24 18.01 -14.18 -44.16
C TRP A 24 18.38 -12.74 -44.52
N ARG A 25 19.11 -12.53 -45.62
CA ARG A 25 19.59 -11.21 -46.04
C ARG A 25 18.58 -10.43 -46.89
N LEU A 26 17.72 -11.13 -47.64
CA LEU A 26 16.82 -10.52 -48.63
C LEU A 26 15.40 -10.30 -48.11
N VAL A 27 14.91 -11.11 -47.17
CA VAL A 27 13.56 -10.96 -46.62
C VAL A 27 13.59 -9.92 -45.49
N GLY A 28 12.72 -8.90 -45.53
CA GLY A 28 12.62 -7.85 -44.51
C GLY A 28 11.97 -8.30 -43.20
N ASP A 29 12.19 -7.58 -42.09
CA ASP A 29 11.74 -7.96 -40.73
C ASP A 29 10.22 -7.99 -40.51
N GLN A 30 9.45 -7.53 -41.49
CA GLN A 30 7.98 -7.55 -41.46
C GLN A 30 7.38 -8.97 -41.45
N HIS A 31 8.17 -10.01 -41.78
CA HIS A 31 7.75 -11.42 -41.77
C HIS A 31 8.56 -12.30 -40.80
N ALA A 32 8.89 -11.78 -39.62
CA ALA A 32 9.68 -12.48 -38.60
C ALA A 32 9.26 -13.95 -38.28
N PRO A 33 7.97 -14.29 -38.05
CA PRO A 33 7.59 -15.67 -37.74
C PRO A 33 7.73 -16.62 -38.94
N TRP A 34 7.48 -16.12 -40.16
CA TRP A 34 7.63 -16.91 -41.38
C TRP A 34 9.09 -17.22 -41.70
N LYS A 35 9.98 -16.23 -41.50
CA LYS A 35 11.45 -16.44 -41.58
C LYS A 35 11.93 -17.55 -40.64
N LEU A 36 11.44 -17.54 -39.40
CA LEU A 36 11.76 -18.56 -38.40
C LEU A 36 11.30 -19.95 -38.84
N LEU A 37 10.05 -20.08 -39.31
CA LEU A 37 9.51 -21.33 -39.79
C LEU A 37 10.30 -21.87 -40.99
N MET A 38 10.60 -21.02 -41.98
CA MET A 38 11.44 -21.39 -43.13
C MET A 38 12.82 -21.90 -42.69
N ARG A 39 13.47 -21.23 -41.74
CA ARG A 39 14.78 -21.66 -41.22
C ARG A 39 14.72 -23.01 -40.52
N VAL A 40 13.68 -23.28 -39.73
CA VAL A 40 13.48 -24.58 -39.09
C VAL A 40 13.29 -25.67 -40.15
N VAL A 41 12.51 -25.41 -41.19
CA VAL A 41 12.30 -26.34 -42.31
C VAL A 41 13.61 -26.61 -43.06
N ILE A 42 14.38 -25.57 -43.39
CA ILE A 42 15.67 -25.72 -44.09
C ILE A 42 16.66 -26.50 -43.23
N PHE A 43 16.73 -26.23 -41.92
CA PHE A 43 17.60 -26.98 -41.02
C PHE A 43 17.17 -28.45 -40.89
N ALA A 44 15.88 -28.74 -40.85
CA ALA A 44 15.36 -30.10 -40.83
C ALA A 44 15.68 -30.86 -42.13
N LEU A 45 15.51 -30.22 -43.29
CA LEU A 45 15.87 -30.77 -44.60
C LEU A 45 17.38 -31.01 -44.71
N PHE A 46 18.18 -30.05 -44.26
CA PHE A 46 19.64 -30.17 -44.22
C PHE A 46 20.07 -31.34 -43.33
N SER A 47 19.47 -31.47 -42.14
CA SER A 47 19.73 -32.59 -41.22
C SER A 47 19.36 -33.93 -41.85
N LEU A 48 18.14 -34.05 -42.38
CA LEU A 48 17.66 -35.28 -43.02
C LEU A 48 18.57 -35.71 -44.17
N LEU A 49 19.02 -34.75 -44.98
CA LEU A 49 19.92 -35.00 -46.10
C LEU A 49 21.31 -35.49 -45.63
N LEU A 50 21.86 -34.94 -44.53
CA LEU A 50 23.12 -35.45 -43.98
C LEU A 50 22.98 -36.90 -43.47
N PHE A 51 21.95 -37.18 -42.67
CA PHE A 51 21.73 -38.52 -42.11
C PHE A 51 21.44 -39.57 -43.19
N ASN A 52 20.71 -39.20 -44.25
CA ASN A 52 20.41 -40.10 -45.36
C ASN A 52 21.67 -40.54 -46.13
N GLU A 53 22.70 -39.70 -46.16
CA GLU A 53 24.02 -40.01 -46.74
C GLU A 53 24.96 -40.74 -45.77
N GLY A 54 24.46 -41.17 -44.62
CA GLY A 54 25.27 -41.82 -43.59
C GLY A 54 26.23 -40.87 -42.86
N MET A 55 26.11 -39.55 -43.05
CA MET A 55 26.85 -38.57 -42.26
C MET A 55 26.14 -38.31 -40.94
N ASN A 56 26.72 -38.78 -39.85
CA ASN A 56 26.28 -38.45 -38.51
C ASN A 56 27.14 -37.29 -37.97
N PRO A 57 26.60 -36.10 -37.65
CA PRO A 57 27.38 -34.98 -37.08
C PRO A 57 28.00 -35.27 -35.69
N MET A 58 27.68 -36.42 -35.09
CA MET A 58 28.27 -36.93 -33.85
C MET A 58 29.47 -37.86 -34.08
N GLU A 59 29.80 -38.17 -35.33
CA GLU A 59 30.90 -39.06 -35.72
C GLU A 59 31.74 -38.41 -36.82
N PRO A 60 33.03 -38.79 -36.95
CA PRO A 60 33.87 -38.31 -38.04
C PRO A 60 33.31 -38.68 -39.41
N ALA A 61 33.62 -37.88 -40.43
CA ALA A 61 33.13 -38.12 -41.79
C ALA A 61 33.50 -39.53 -42.32
N PRO A 62 32.56 -40.28 -42.93
CA PRO A 62 32.68 -41.72 -43.17
C PRO A 62 33.62 -42.14 -44.31
N TRP A 63 34.16 -41.20 -45.11
CA TRP A 63 34.97 -41.49 -46.31
C TRP A 63 36.45 -41.09 -46.15
N PRO A 64 37.28 -41.80 -45.37
CA PRO A 64 38.67 -41.41 -45.12
C PRO A 64 39.58 -41.51 -46.36
N ASP A 65 39.28 -42.42 -47.29
CA ASP A 65 40.14 -42.70 -48.45
C ASP A 65 40.06 -41.63 -49.57
N ASN A 66 39.01 -40.80 -49.57
CA ASN A 66 38.79 -39.78 -50.59
C ASN A 66 38.91 -38.38 -49.96
N VAL A 67 40.11 -37.82 -50.00
CA VAL A 67 40.46 -36.57 -49.31
C VAL A 67 39.52 -35.39 -49.65
N PRO A 68 39.20 -35.09 -50.93
CA PRO A 68 38.24 -34.03 -51.25
C PRO A 68 36.84 -34.26 -50.67
N LEU A 69 36.35 -35.51 -50.71
CA LEU A 69 35.02 -35.87 -50.23
C LEU A 69 34.94 -35.80 -48.70
N HIS A 70 35.99 -36.29 -48.04
CA HIS A 70 36.15 -36.23 -46.59
C HIS A 70 36.11 -34.78 -46.09
N LEU A 71 36.92 -33.89 -46.69
CA LEU A 71 36.95 -32.48 -46.31
C LEU A 71 35.60 -31.78 -46.53
N ALA A 72 34.90 -32.09 -47.61
CA ALA A 72 33.56 -31.54 -47.87
C ALA A 72 32.54 -32.03 -46.83
N ALA A 73 32.55 -33.32 -46.49
CA ALA A 73 31.67 -33.90 -45.49
C ALA A 73 31.94 -33.32 -44.08
N THR A 74 33.20 -33.22 -43.68
CA THR A 74 33.63 -32.59 -42.42
C THR A 74 33.15 -31.13 -42.35
N GLY A 75 33.31 -30.35 -43.43
CA GLY A 75 32.82 -28.98 -43.51
C GLY A 75 31.30 -28.87 -43.33
N LEU A 76 30.52 -29.79 -43.92
CA LEU A 76 29.07 -29.84 -43.78
C LEU A 76 28.63 -30.26 -42.37
N GLN A 77 29.32 -31.21 -41.74
CA GLN A 77 29.06 -31.62 -40.34
C GLN A 77 29.37 -30.48 -39.34
N ILE A 78 30.46 -29.72 -39.54
CA ILE A 78 30.72 -28.48 -38.77
C ILE A 78 29.61 -27.46 -39.03
N GLY A 79 29.21 -27.30 -40.30
CA GLY A 79 28.10 -26.45 -40.71
C GLY A 79 26.79 -26.79 -39.99
N TRP A 80 26.53 -28.08 -39.75
CA TRP A 80 25.35 -28.55 -39.00
C TRP A 80 25.32 -28.01 -37.56
N TRP A 81 26.43 -28.10 -36.84
CA TRP A 81 26.54 -27.58 -35.48
C TRP A 81 26.35 -26.05 -35.41
N LEU A 82 26.99 -25.32 -36.32
CA LEU A 82 26.87 -23.85 -36.38
C LEU A 82 25.47 -23.40 -36.79
N PHE A 83 24.83 -24.12 -37.73
CA PHE A 83 23.45 -23.86 -38.13
C PHE A 83 22.48 -24.16 -36.97
N GLY A 84 22.67 -25.27 -36.26
CA GLY A 84 21.90 -25.58 -35.05
C GLY A 84 22.01 -24.48 -33.99
N ALA A 85 23.24 -24.00 -33.71
CA ALA A 85 23.49 -22.88 -32.81
C ALA A 85 22.79 -21.59 -33.26
N ARG A 86 22.88 -21.26 -34.55
CA ARG A 86 22.20 -20.08 -35.12
C ARG A 86 20.69 -20.20 -35.03
N MET A 87 20.12 -21.38 -35.26
CA MET A 87 18.68 -21.61 -35.16
C MET A 87 18.19 -21.43 -33.72
N LEU A 88 18.88 -22.04 -32.76
CA LEU A 88 18.54 -21.96 -31.34
C LEU A 88 18.62 -20.51 -30.81
N THR A 89 19.65 -19.76 -31.19
CA THR A 89 19.82 -18.35 -30.76
C THR A 89 18.73 -17.43 -31.28
N VAL A 90 18.29 -17.61 -32.54
CA VAL A 90 17.19 -16.83 -33.10
C VAL A 90 15.85 -17.21 -32.45
N LEU A 91 15.63 -18.50 -32.14
CA LEU A 91 14.43 -18.96 -31.44
C LEU A 91 14.32 -18.35 -30.02
N ILE A 92 15.40 -18.40 -29.24
CA ILE A 92 15.46 -17.80 -27.91
C ILE A 92 15.24 -16.29 -27.98
N GLY A 93 15.88 -15.59 -28.93
CA GLY A 93 15.70 -14.16 -29.12
C GLY A 93 14.25 -13.77 -29.42
N ALA A 94 13.57 -14.55 -30.26
CA ALA A 94 12.16 -14.32 -30.58
C ALA A 94 11.23 -14.48 -29.36
N VAL A 95 11.50 -15.46 -28.49
CA VAL A 95 10.72 -15.69 -27.26
C VAL A 95 11.04 -14.65 -26.19
N MET A 96 12.31 -14.29 -25.99
CA MET A 96 12.73 -13.36 -24.95
C MET A 96 12.37 -11.90 -25.23
N MET A 97 12.41 -11.45 -26.50
CA MET A 97 12.01 -10.09 -26.85
C MET A 97 10.55 -9.78 -26.49
N GLN A 98 9.67 -10.79 -26.43
CA GLN A 98 8.29 -10.61 -26.00
C GLN A 98 8.13 -10.38 -24.48
N ARG A 99 9.15 -10.68 -23.66
CA ARG A 99 9.04 -10.64 -22.19
C ARG A 99 10.01 -9.69 -21.47
N VAL A 100 11.20 -9.41 -22.03
CA VAL A 100 12.31 -8.80 -21.26
C VAL A 100 12.73 -7.40 -21.77
N GLY A 101 12.16 -6.90 -22.86
CA GLY A 101 12.44 -5.55 -23.36
C GLY A 101 13.92 -5.32 -23.75
N HIS A 102 14.37 -4.05 -23.74
CA HIS A 102 15.68 -3.62 -24.26
C HIS A 102 16.88 -4.22 -23.48
N THR A 103 16.74 -4.50 -22.19
CA THR A 103 17.80 -5.11 -21.37
C THR A 103 18.01 -6.59 -21.68
N GLY A 104 17.03 -7.25 -22.31
CA GLY A 104 17.15 -8.65 -22.76
C GLY A 104 18.24 -8.89 -23.82
N ARG A 105 18.72 -7.83 -24.49
CA ARG A 105 19.73 -7.95 -25.55
C ARG A 105 21.08 -8.46 -25.03
N LEU A 106 21.57 -7.94 -23.90
CA LEU A 106 22.83 -8.40 -23.30
C LEU A 106 22.75 -9.86 -22.88
N LEU A 107 21.63 -10.27 -22.28
CA LEU A 107 21.42 -11.67 -21.89
C LEU A 107 21.31 -12.58 -23.11
N GLN A 108 20.67 -12.13 -24.19
CA GLN A 108 20.59 -12.85 -25.45
C GLN A 108 21.97 -13.01 -26.12
N ASP A 109 22.78 -11.96 -26.12
CA ASP A 109 24.13 -12.00 -26.69
C ASP A 109 25.05 -12.96 -25.90
N LEU A 110 24.96 -12.94 -24.57
CA LEU A 110 25.69 -13.87 -23.70
C LEU A 110 25.25 -15.33 -23.89
N LEU A 111 23.94 -15.59 -23.87
CA LEU A 111 23.39 -16.92 -24.15
C LEU A 111 23.79 -17.39 -25.55
N GLY A 112 23.78 -16.48 -26.53
CA GLY A 112 24.22 -16.75 -27.88
C GLY A 112 25.69 -17.16 -27.94
N ALA A 113 26.57 -16.41 -27.30
CA ALA A 113 28.00 -16.75 -27.22
C ALA A 113 28.22 -18.13 -26.59
N VAL A 114 27.49 -18.47 -25.53
CA VAL A 114 27.57 -19.80 -24.88
C VAL A 114 27.09 -20.92 -25.81
N ILE A 115 25.96 -20.73 -26.50
CA ILE A 115 25.44 -21.73 -27.46
C ILE A 115 26.43 -21.97 -28.60
N PHE A 116 27.01 -20.90 -29.15
CA PHE A 116 28.03 -21.03 -30.20
C PHE A 116 29.32 -21.68 -29.68
N LEU A 117 29.77 -21.35 -28.47
CA LEU A 117 30.92 -22.00 -27.85
C LEU A 117 30.70 -23.51 -27.69
N ILE A 118 29.53 -23.93 -27.22
CA ILE A 118 29.16 -25.35 -27.11
C ILE A 118 29.17 -26.02 -28.47
N ALA A 119 28.59 -25.40 -29.50
CA ALA A 119 28.57 -25.95 -30.85
C ALA A 119 29.97 -26.09 -31.46
N VAL A 120 30.86 -25.13 -31.24
CA VAL A 120 32.27 -25.21 -31.67
C VAL A 120 32.99 -26.35 -30.95
N ILE A 121 32.84 -26.47 -29.63
CA ILE A 121 33.45 -27.56 -28.86
C ILE A 121 32.90 -28.93 -29.30
N ALA A 122 31.60 -29.03 -29.54
CA ALA A 122 30.97 -30.26 -30.03
C ALA A 122 31.48 -30.64 -31.43
N ALA A 123 31.61 -29.67 -32.34
CA ALA A 123 32.20 -29.90 -33.66
C ALA A 123 33.67 -30.37 -33.56
N LEU A 124 34.48 -29.75 -32.69
CA LEU A 124 35.86 -30.19 -32.44
C LEU A 124 35.92 -31.62 -31.87
N ALA A 125 34.99 -31.96 -30.97
CA ALA A 125 34.95 -33.26 -30.29
C ALA A 125 34.48 -34.40 -31.19
N TYR A 126 33.39 -34.19 -31.91
CA TYR A 126 32.67 -35.25 -32.62
C TYR A 126 33.03 -35.33 -34.11
N VAL A 127 33.25 -34.19 -34.75
CA VAL A 127 33.51 -34.13 -36.20
C VAL A 127 35.00 -34.25 -36.50
N LEU A 128 35.84 -33.58 -35.69
CA LEU A 128 37.30 -33.59 -35.85
C LEU A 128 38.01 -34.61 -34.95
N ASP A 129 37.26 -35.34 -34.13
CA ASP A 129 37.76 -36.34 -33.16
C ASP A 129 38.90 -35.80 -32.26
N LEU A 130 38.87 -34.50 -31.95
CA LEU A 130 39.90 -33.88 -31.13
C LEU A 130 39.64 -34.16 -29.64
N PRO A 131 40.70 -34.37 -28.84
CA PRO A 131 40.56 -34.63 -27.40
C PRO A 131 40.19 -33.33 -26.65
N VAL A 132 38.92 -32.95 -26.68
CA VAL A 132 38.41 -31.74 -26.03
C VAL A 132 38.33 -31.85 -24.50
N LYS A 133 38.59 -33.03 -23.91
CA LYS A 133 38.50 -33.27 -22.45
C LYS A 133 39.35 -32.28 -21.65
N GLY A 134 40.54 -31.94 -22.14
CA GLY A 134 41.43 -30.96 -21.48
C GLY A 134 40.87 -29.53 -21.53
N VAL A 135 40.31 -29.13 -22.66
CA VAL A 135 39.67 -27.80 -22.84
C VAL A 135 38.39 -27.70 -22.01
N LEU A 136 37.60 -28.78 -21.95
CA LEU A 136 36.40 -28.87 -21.12
C LEU A 136 36.75 -28.79 -19.62
N ALA A 137 37.81 -29.45 -19.18
CA ALA A 137 38.25 -29.40 -17.78
C ALA A 137 38.67 -27.99 -17.35
N THR A 138 39.46 -27.29 -18.17
CA THR A 138 39.93 -25.92 -17.86
C THR A 138 38.82 -24.88 -18.01
N SER A 139 37.96 -25.01 -19.03
CA SER A 139 36.78 -24.15 -19.20
C SER A 139 35.73 -24.34 -18.10
N GLY A 140 35.61 -25.55 -17.53
CA GLY A 140 34.76 -25.82 -16.37
C GLY A 140 35.17 -25.00 -15.13
N ALA A 141 36.48 -24.93 -14.83
CA ALA A 141 36.99 -24.11 -13.74
C ALA A 141 36.68 -22.60 -13.96
N LEU A 142 36.88 -22.11 -15.19
CA LEU A 142 36.54 -20.73 -15.56
C LEU A 142 35.04 -20.45 -15.43
N ALA A 143 34.18 -21.39 -15.84
CA ALA A 143 32.74 -21.27 -15.73
C ALA A 143 32.28 -21.19 -14.27
N ILE A 144 32.90 -21.94 -13.36
CA ILE A 144 32.63 -21.85 -11.92
C ILE A 144 32.99 -20.45 -11.39
N ILE A 145 34.17 -19.92 -11.73
CA ILE A 145 34.61 -18.58 -11.30
C ILE A 145 33.63 -17.49 -11.80
N VAL A 146 33.25 -17.54 -13.07
CA VAL A 146 32.29 -16.60 -13.65
C VAL A 146 30.90 -16.76 -13.01
N GLY A 147 30.46 -17.99 -12.76
CA GLY A 147 29.20 -18.29 -12.09
C GLY A 147 29.14 -17.73 -10.67
N LEU A 148 30.23 -17.87 -9.90
CA LEU A 148 30.35 -17.27 -8.57
C LEU A 148 30.32 -15.74 -8.62
N ALA A 149 31.00 -15.13 -9.60
CA ALA A 149 30.98 -13.67 -9.78
C ALA A 149 29.58 -13.13 -10.13
N LEU A 150 28.81 -13.88 -10.92
CA LEU A 150 27.45 -13.51 -11.35
C LEU A 150 26.35 -13.98 -10.38
N GLN A 151 26.70 -14.69 -9.31
CA GLN A 151 25.73 -15.31 -8.39
C GLN A 151 24.72 -14.30 -7.84
N SER A 152 25.17 -13.10 -7.44
CA SER A 152 24.31 -12.05 -6.89
C SER A 152 23.33 -11.50 -7.93
N THR A 153 23.82 -11.21 -9.15
CA THR A 153 22.99 -10.68 -10.23
C THR A 153 21.93 -11.69 -10.67
N LEU A 154 22.31 -12.96 -10.77
CA LEU A 154 21.37 -14.03 -11.10
C LEU A 154 20.31 -14.21 -10.00
N SER A 155 20.71 -14.11 -8.73
CA SER A 155 19.79 -14.12 -7.60
C SER A 155 18.81 -12.96 -7.67
N ASP A 156 19.25 -11.74 -7.97
CA ASP A 156 18.36 -10.57 -8.10
C ASP A 156 17.31 -10.77 -9.20
N VAL A 157 17.69 -11.34 -10.34
CA VAL A 157 16.76 -11.65 -11.46
C VAL A 157 15.70 -12.65 -11.03
N PHE A 158 16.11 -13.80 -10.46
CA PHE A 158 15.16 -14.83 -10.04
C PHE A 158 14.25 -14.31 -8.93
N SER A 159 14.79 -13.54 -7.99
CA SER A 159 14.00 -12.88 -6.95
C SER A 159 13.00 -11.88 -7.54
N GLY A 160 13.38 -11.11 -8.56
CA GLY A 160 12.46 -10.23 -9.28
C GLY A 160 11.30 -10.99 -9.94
N ILE A 161 11.57 -12.12 -10.58
CA ILE A 161 10.53 -12.99 -11.17
C ILE A 161 9.57 -13.52 -10.10
N VAL A 162 10.12 -13.99 -8.98
CA VAL A 162 9.32 -14.49 -7.85
C VAL A 162 8.44 -13.37 -7.29
N LEU A 163 9.00 -12.21 -6.97
CA LEU A 163 8.27 -11.06 -6.42
C LEU A 163 7.17 -10.58 -7.37
N ASN A 164 7.42 -10.54 -8.68
CA ASN A 164 6.41 -10.17 -9.67
C ASN A 164 5.29 -11.23 -9.82
N THR A 165 5.58 -12.50 -9.53
CA THR A 165 4.60 -13.58 -9.60
C THR A 165 3.77 -13.69 -8.32
N THR A 166 4.40 -13.63 -7.15
CA THR A 166 3.73 -13.74 -5.85
C THR A 166 3.05 -12.42 -5.43
N LYS A 167 3.52 -11.29 -5.97
CA LYS A 167 3.00 -9.93 -5.72
C LYS A 167 2.73 -9.65 -4.24
N PRO A 168 3.73 -9.79 -3.34
CA PRO A 168 3.56 -9.48 -1.92
C PRO A 168 3.27 -7.98 -1.68
N TYR A 169 3.63 -7.14 -2.65
CA TYR A 169 3.33 -5.72 -2.74
C TYR A 169 3.19 -5.30 -4.20
N GLN A 170 2.53 -4.16 -4.43
CA GLN A 170 2.32 -3.56 -5.73
C GLN A 170 2.78 -2.10 -5.73
N LEU A 171 2.78 -1.47 -6.91
CA LEU A 171 2.97 -0.02 -7.01
C LEU A 171 1.94 0.68 -6.11
N ASP A 172 2.38 1.77 -5.50
CA ASP A 172 1.63 2.59 -4.54
C ASP A 172 1.34 1.94 -3.17
N ASP A 173 1.71 0.68 -2.93
CA ASP A 173 1.61 0.09 -1.59
C ASP A 173 2.63 0.75 -0.64
N TYR A 174 2.23 1.02 0.61
CA TYR A 174 3.12 1.46 1.68
C TYR A 174 3.62 0.23 2.44
N ILE A 175 4.92 -0.01 2.42
CA ILE A 175 5.52 -1.24 2.94
C ILE A 175 6.73 -0.98 3.83
N SER A 176 7.05 -1.95 4.69
CA SER A 176 8.34 -2.05 5.39
C SER A 176 9.09 -3.27 4.89
N ILE A 177 10.33 -3.08 4.44
CA ILE A 177 11.26 -4.16 4.11
C ILE A 177 12.48 -4.01 5.02
N ASP A 178 12.69 -4.99 5.90
CA ASP A 178 13.82 -5.00 6.86
C ASP A 178 13.95 -3.70 7.69
N GLY A 179 12.82 -3.13 8.10
CA GLY A 179 12.76 -1.88 8.88
C GLY A 179 12.80 -0.61 8.05
N MET A 180 13.04 -0.69 6.74
CA MET A 180 12.94 0.46 5.83
C MET A 180 11.50 0.62 5.34
N GLU A 181 10.87 1.73 5.73
CA GLU A 181 9.49 2.05 5.36
C GLU A 181 9.41 3.04 4.20
N GLY A 182 8.46 2.81 3.28
CA GLY A 182 8.15 3.75 2.22
C GLY A 182 7.05 3.27 1.27
N GLN A 183 6.61 4.16 0.40
CA GLN A 183 5.67 3.88 -0.67
C GLN A 183 6.40 3.28 -1.87
N VAL A 184 5.91 2.18 -2.43
CA VAL A 184 6.48 1.55 -3.63
C VAL A 184 6.21 2.43 -4.84
N ILE A 185 7.26 3.03 -5.39
CA ILE A 185 7.14 3.91 -6.57
C ILE A 185 7.45 3.18 -7.87
N ASP A 186 8.27 2.13 -7.82
CA ASP A 186 8.73 1.39 -9.00
C ASP A 186 9.20 -0.01 -8.60
N ILE A 187 8.99 -0.99 -9.48
CA ILE A 187 9.45 -2.37 -9.33
C ILE A 187 10.16 -2.78 -10.62
N ASP A 188 11.49 -2.71 -10.60
CA ASP A 188 12.35 -3.15 -11.70
C ASP A 188 12.67 -4.65 -11.58
N TRP A 189 13.23 -5.22 -12.65
CA TRP A 189 13.67 -6.62 -12.66
C TRP A 189 14.78 -6.95 -11.63
N ARG A 190 15.57 -5.97 -11.19
CA ARG A 190 16.65 -6.15 -10.19
C ARG A 190 16.44 -5.49 -8.85
N ALA A 191 15.55 -4.50 -8.75
CA ALA A 191 15.37 -3.73 -7.53
C ALA A 191 13.96 -3.17 -7.40
N THR A 192 13.51 -3.00 -6.17
CA THR A 192 12.30 -2.26 -5.82
C THR A 192 12.69 -0.89 -5.29
N ARG A 193 12.01 0.17 -5.73
CA ARG A 193 12.26 1.53 -5.28
C ARG A 193 11.13 1.99 -4.36
N LEU A 194 11.50 2.49 -3.18
CA LEU A 194 10.58 3.02 -2.18
C LEU A 194 10.82 4.53 -2.02
N GLN A 195 9.75 5.30 -1.88
CA GLN A 195 9.82 6.67 -1.41
C GLN A 195 9.56 6.70 0.11
N THR A 196 10.55 7.14 0.88
CA THR A 196 10.42 7.22 2.34
C THR A 196 9.58 8.43 2.75
N SER A 197 9.11 8.45 4.00
CA SER A 197 8.39 9.59 4.59
C SER A 197 9.20 10.90 4.63
N GLN A 198 10.52 10.81 4.48
CA GLN A 198 11.42 11.97 4.38
C GLN A 198 11.53 12.50 2.94
N GLY A 199 10.85 11.87 1.97
CA GLY A 199 10.94 12.21 0.55
C GLY A 199 12.14 11.62 -0.19
N CYS A 200 12.95 10.79 0.47
CA CYS A 200 14.11 10.14 -0.14
C CYS A 200 13.69 8.89 -0.94
N MET A 201 14.45 8.54 -1.98
CA MET A 201 14.28 7.30 -2.74
C MET A 201 15.25 6.23 -2.24
N ALA A 202 14.72 5.15 -1.68
CA ALA A 202 15.47 3.97 -1.33
C ALA A 202 15.41 2.94 -2.46
N VAL A 203 16.55 2.36 -2.83
CA VAL A 203 16.65 1.30 -3.85
C VAL A 203 17.03 0.00 -3.16
N ILE A 204 16.13 -0.98 -3.19
CA ILE A 204 16.31 -2.26 -2.51
C ILE A 204 16.51 -3.35 -3.57
N PRO A 205 17.65 -4.05 -3.59
CA PRO A 205 17.86 -5.19 -4.48
C PRO A 205 16.79 -6.28 -4.26
N ASN A 206 16.30 -6.87 -5.35
CA ASN A 206 15.22 -7.85 -5.27
C ASN A 206 15.64 -9.10 -4.49
N SER A 207 16.91 -9.51 -4.53
CA SER A 207 17.41 -10.63 -3.72
C SER A 207 17.37 -10.35 -2.22
N LEU A 208 17.55 -9.09 -1.82
CA LEU A 208 17.41 -8.66 -0.43
C LEU A 208 15.93 -8.64 -0.05
N ALA A 209 15.09 -8.00 -0.86
CA ALA A 209 13.65 -7.92 -0.62
C ALA A 209 12.98 -9.30 -0.51
N ALA A 210 13.37 -10.26 -1.36
CA ALA A 210 12.81 -11.62 -1.37
C ALA A 210 13.20 -12.45 -0.13
N LYS A 211 14.28 -12.11 0.55
CA LYS A 211 14.74 -12.80 1.78
C LYS A 211 14.30 -12.08 3.06
N ALA A 212 13.98 -10.79 2.95
CA ALA A 212 13.62 -9.96 4.08
C ALA A 212 12.20 -10.22 4.60
N LYS A 213 11.96 -9.83 5.85
CA LYS A 213 10.60 -9.68 6.38
C LYS A 213 9.94 -8.49 5.70
N ILE A 214 8.82 -8.73 5.02
CA ILE A 214 8.01 -7.71 4.36
C ILE A 214 6.72 -7.50 5.16
N ILE A 215 6.43 -6.26 5.55
CA ILE A 215 5.15 -5.85 6.13
C ILE A 215 4.47 -4.94 5.11
N ASN A 216 3.30 -5.31 4.63
CA ASN A 216 2.51 -4.47 3.75
C ASN A 216 1.44 -3.75 4.58
N PHE A 217 1.56 -2.43 4.71
CA PHE A 217 0.60 -1.63 5.47
C PHE A 217 -0.63 -1.26 4.65
N SER A 218 -0.55 -1.31 3.31
CA SER A 218 -1.66 -1.05 2.40
C SER A 218 -2.56 -2.26 2.19
N ARG A 219 -2.28 -3.40 2.84
CA ARG A 219 -3.05 -4.63 2.70
C ARG A 219 -3.41 -5.23 4.06
N PRO A 220 -4.70 -5.47 4.35
CA PRO A 220 -5.87 -5.15 3.51
C PRO A 220 -6.11 -3.64 3.36
N ASN A 221 -6.73 -3.25 2.23
CA ASN A 221 -6.72 -1.88 1.70
C ASN A 221 -7.61 -0.87 2.46
N ASP A 222 -8.35 -1.33 3.45
CA ASP A 222 -9.43 -0.61 4.13
C ASP A 222 -9.39 -0.78 5.65
N MET A 223 -8.29 -1.31 6.19
CA MET A 223 -8.21 -1.61 7.62
C MET A 223 -6.80 -1.32 8.15
N PHE A 224 -6.64 -0.15 8.76
CA PHE A 224 -5.37 0.32 9.29
C PHE A 224 -5.42 0.37 10.82
N GLY A 225 -4.56 -0.42 11.46
CA GLY A 225 -4.47 -0.47 12.92
C GLY A 225 -4.00 0.85 13.52
N ILE A 226 -4.69 1.29 14.57
CA ILE A 226 -4.35 2.47 15.37
C ILE A 226 -4.38 2.11 16.85
N SER A 227 -3.41 2.61 17.60
CA SER A 227 -3.43 2.53 19.06
C SER A 227 -2.91 3.82 19.69
N ILE A 228 -3.42 4.12 20.88
CA ILE A 228 -2.91 5.15 21.77
C ILE A 228 -2.67 4.56 23.15
N SER A 229 -1.56 4.93 23.77
CA SER A 229 -1.26 4.56 25.16
C SER A 229 -1.40 5.79 26.03
N VAL A 230 -2.12 5.67 27.14
CA VAL A 230 -2.24 6.69 28.19
C VAL A 230 -1.73 6.14 29.51
N GLU A 231 -0.95 6.95 30.22
CA GLU A 231 -0.41 6.60 31.53
C GLU A 231 -1.19 7.34 32.61
N VAL A 232 -1.76 6.59 33.56
CA VAL A 232 -2.60 7.14 34.63
C VAL A 232 -2.07 6.73 36.00
N SER A 233 -2.43 7.53 37.02
CA SER A 233 -2.04 7.27 38.40
C SER A 233 -2.39 5.83 38.81
N PRO A 234 -1.47 5.10 39.48
CA PRO A 234 -1.73 3.73 39.91
C PRO A 234 -2.83 3.62 40.98
N HIS A 235 -3.21 4.75 41.59
CA HIS A 235 -4.28 4.83 42.59
C HIS A 235 -5.68 4.91 41.96
N ALA A 236 -5.78 5.16 40.65
CA ALA A 236 -7.06 5.18 39.96
C ALA A 236 -7.61 3.75 39.83
N ARG A 237 -8.88 3.55 40.18
CA ARG A 237 -9.54 2.24 40.05
C ARG A 237 -9.58 1.83 38.56
N PRO A 238 -9.06 0.64 38.17
CA PRO A 238 -8.98 0.24 36.77
C PRO A 238 -10.28 0.31 35.98
N ASN A 239 -11.40 -0.15 36.55
CA ASN A 239 -12.70 -0.07 35.87
C ASN A 239 -13.11 1.37 35.55
N THR A 240 -12.82 2.34 36.42
CA THR A 240 -13.15 3.75 36.15
C THR A 240 -12.36 4.27 34.95
N VAL A 241 -11.09 3.86 34.81
CA VAL A 241 -10.23 4.21 33.68
C VAL A 241 -10.75 3.56 32.40
N ILE A 242 -11.03 2.25 32.44
CA ILE A 242 -11.55 1.50 31.28
C ILE A 242 -12.87 2.12 30.81
N ASP A 243 -13.84 2.34 31.71
CA ASP A 243 -15.13 2.95 31.36
C ASP A 243 -14.96 4.34 30.73
N ALA A 244 -14.00 5.15 31.22
CA ALA A 244 -13.72 6.47 30.65
C ALA A 244 -13.15 6.37 29.24
N LEU A 245 -12.19 5.49 29.02
CA LEU A 245 -11.56 5.27 27.72
C LEU A 245 -12.50 4.58 26.72
N GLU A 246 -13.40 3.71 27.17
CA GLU A 246 -14.46 3.15 26.32
C GLU A 246 -15.43 4.24 25.84
N ARG A 247 -15.79 5.20 26.71
CA ARG A 247 -16.57 6.38 26.28
C ARG A 247 -15.78 7.23 25.28
N ALA A 248 -14.49 7.44 25.50
CA ALA A 248 -13.64 8.15 24.54
C ALA A 248 -13.59 7.47 23.16
N MET A 249 -13.45 6.14 23.16
CA MET A 249 -13.51 5.31 21.97
C MET A 249 -14.87 5.45 21.26
N GLN A 250 -15.98 5.39 22.00
CA GLN A 250 -17.31 5.62 21.46
C GLN A 250 -17.53 7.06 20.96
N GLY A 251 -16.80 8.05 21.48
CA GLY A 251 -16.78 9.42 20.98
C GLY A 251 -16.07 9.56 19.63
N CYS A 252 -15.22 8.61 19.25
CA CYS A 252 -14.51 8.65 17.97
C CYS A 252 -15.29 7.93 16.86
N ARG A 253 -15.98 8.70 16.00
CA ARG A 253 -16.78 8.17 14.88
C ARG A 253 -15.94 7.47 13.81
N ALA A 254 -14.67 7.83 13.65
CA ALA A 254 -13.80 7.32 12.58
C ALA A 254 -13.27 5.90 12.84
N LEU A 255 -13.42 5.39 14.06
CA LEU A 255 -13.10 4.01 14.38
C LEU A 255 -14.11 3.06 13.71
N MET A 256 -13.61 2.00 13.11
CA MET A 256 -14.43 0.95 12.52
C MET A 256 -15.10 0.10 13.60
N ASP A 257 -16.36 -0.28 13.39
CA ASP A 257 -17.08 -1.17 14.30
C ASP A 257 -16.65 -2.64 14.16
N LYS A 258 -16.08 -3.01 13.01
CA LYS A 258 -15.62 -4.37 12.67
C LYS A 258 -14.22 -4.33 12.07
N PRO A 259 -13.21 -4.91 12.72
CA PRO A 259 -13.23 -5.46 14.08
C PRO A 259 -13.46 -4.35 15.13
N SER A 260 -14.12 -4.71 16.23
CA SER A 260 -14.50 -3.72 17.24
C SER A 260 -13.27 -3.20 17.99
N PRO A 261 -13.18 -1.87 18.22
CA PRO A 261 -12.09 -1.30 18.98
C PRO A 261 -12.19 -1.74 20.45
N SER A 262 -11.06 -1.74 21.15
CA SER A 262 -10.98 -2.25 22.51
C SER A 262 -10.07 -1.39 23.37
N VAL A 263 -10.34 -1.42 24.67
CA VAL A 263 -9.54 -0.77 25.71
C VAL A 263 -9.04 -1.84 26.66
N GLY A 264 -7.77 -1.76 27.05
CA GLY A 264 -7.20 -2.69 28.02
C GLY A 264 -6.09 -2.07 28.86
N LEU A 265 -5.85 -2.67 30.03
CA LEU A 265 -4.64 -2.42 30.82
C LEU A 265 -3.47 -3.16 30.15
N LYS A 266 -2.44 -2.42 29.75
CA LYS A 266 -1.25 -2.97 29.09
C LYS A 266 -0.19 -3.40 30.10
N SER A 267 0.06 -2.56 31.11
CA SER A 267 0.97 -2.85 32.21
C SER A 267 0.65 -1.96 33.41
N ALA A 268 1.02 -2.41 34.60
CA ALA A 268 0.92 -1.63 35.83
C ALA A 268 2.23 -1.74 36.62
N SER A 269 2.66 -0.62 37.19
CA SER A 269 3.82 -0.50 38.06
C SER A 269 3.44 0.36 39.29
N ASN A 270 4.39 0.52 40.21
CA ASN A 270 4.20 1.40 41.37
C ASN A 270 4.19 2.89 40.99
N THR A 271 4.69 3.26 39.81
CA THR A 271 4.73 4.64 39.34
C THR A 271 3.53 4.99 38.46
N GLY A 272 2.94 3.99 37.80
CA GLY A 272 1.84 4.23 36.88
C GLY A 272 1.24 2.98 36.26
N ALA A 273 0.05 3.14 35.69
CA ALA A 273 -0.63 2.13 34.92
C ALA A 273 -0.81 2.62 33.48
N ILE A 274 -0.37 1.81 32.51
CA ILE A 274 -0.49 2.10 31.07
C ILE A 274 -1.74 1.40 30.55
N TYR A 275 -2.66 2.18 30.00
CA TYR A 275 -3.83 1.68 29.30
C TYR A 275 -3.71 1.97 27.81
N GLU A 276 -4.20 1.05 26.98
CA GLU A 276 -4.16 1.16 25.53
C GLU A 276 -5.57 1.14 24.96
N ILE A 277 -5.88 2.13 24.12
CA ILE A 277 -7.03 2.06 23.20
C ILE A 277 -6.49 1.56 21.87
N SER A 278 -7.10 0.52 21.31
CA SER A 278 -6.75 -0.06 20.02
C SER A 278 -7.98 -0.16 19.12
N GLY A 279 -7.79 0.03 17.82
CA GLY A 279 -8.87 -0.08 16.84
C GLY A 279 -8.34 0.02 15.42
N PHE A 280 -9.26 0.18 14.48
CA PHE A 280 -8.94 0.27 13.06
C PHE A 280 -9.65 1.47 12.43
N VAL A 281 -9.01 2.05 11.41
CA VAL A 281 -9.57 3.13 10.57
C VAL A 281 -9.60 2.69 9.12
N ALA A 282 -10.50 3.27 8.34
CA ALA A 282 -10.71 2.90 6.95
C ALA A 282 -9.60 3.40 6.00
N SER A 283 -8.90 4.47 6.36
CA SER A 283 -7.87 5.09 5.53
C SER A 283 -6.61 5.42 6.32
N MET A 284 -5.44 5.22 5.70
CA MET A 284 -4.14 5.56 6.26
C MET A 284 -4.00 7.07 6.55
N ASP A 285 -4.59 7.92 5.71
CA ASP A 285 -4.53 9.39 5.86
C ASP A 285 -5.23 9.86 7.14
N GLU A 286 -6.31 9.16 7.53
CA GLU A 286 -7.07 9.48 8.73
C GLU A 286 -6.32 9.10 10.01
N LYS A 287 -5.38 8.14 9.94
CA LYS A 287 -4.69 7.56 11.11
C LYS A 287 -4.11 8.62 12.03
N ARG A 288 -3.44 9.65 11.49
CA ARG A 288 -2.87 10.74 12.30
C ARG A 288 -3.95 11.58 12.98
N SER A 289 -4.98 11.97 12.23
CA SER A 289 -6.08 12.79 12.74
C SER A 289 -6.85 12.04 13.83
N VAL A 290 -7.20 10.79 13.59
CA VAL A 290 -7.93 9.93 14.53
C VAL A 290 -7.11 9.66 15.78
N ARG A 291 -5.80 9.48 15.68
CA ARG A 291 -4.91 9.30 16.83
C ARG A 291 -4.97 10.50 17.76
N ASN A 292 -4.84 11.69 17.19
CA ASN A 292 -4.88 12.93 17.94
C ASN A 292 -6.25 13.15 18.59
N GLN A 293 -7.33 12.86 17.84
CA GLN A 293 -8.69 12.93 18.36
C GLN A 293 -8.92 11.94 19.52
N LEU A 294 -8.44 10.70 19.41
CA LEU A 294 -8.54 9.72 20.48
C LEU A 294 -7.79 10.14 21.74
N TYR A 295 -6.59 10.71 21.59
CA TYR A 295 -5.83 11.21 22.74
C TYR A 295 -6.57 12.33 23.47
N ASP A 296 -7.11 13.27 22.72
CA ASP A 296 -7.87 14.40 23.24
C ASP A 296 -9.20 13.94 23.89
N LEU A 297 -9.94 13.02 23.27
CA LEU A 297 -11.13 12.41 23.88
C LEU A 297 -10.76 11.64 25.16
N ALA A 298 -9.70 10.83 25.13
CA ALA A 298 -9.22 10.09 26.30
C ALA A 298 -8.88 11.04 27.45
N TYR A 299 -8.17 12.13 27.18
CA TYR A 299 -7.86 13.17 28.15
C TYR A 299 -9.14 13.72 28.82
N ARG A 300 -10.12 14.15 28.01
CA ARG A 300 -11.36 14.75 28.52
C ARG A 300 -12.21 13.77 29.32
N HIS A 301 -12.34 12.53 28.86
CA HIS A 301 -13.13 11.51 29.55
C HIS A 301 -12.48 11.04 30.85
N LEU A 302 -11.15 10.95 30.90
CA LEU A 302 -10.42 10.65 32.13
C LEU A 302 -10.61 11.78 33.15
N GLN A 303 -10.42 13.03 32.73
CA GLN A 303 -10.61 14.20 33.60
C GLN A 303 -12.05 14.29 34.14
N ALA A 304 -13.06 14.07 33.28
CA ALA A 304 -14.47 14.00 33.68
C ALA A 304 -14.75 12.89 34.71
N SER A 305 -13.98 11.81 34.67
CA SER A 305 -14.08 10.70 35.63
C SER A 305 -13.24 10.92 36.90
N GLY A 306 -12.61 12.09 37.06
CA GLY A 306 -11.70 12.41 38.16
C GLY A 306 -10.37 11.67 38.11
N VAL A 307 -10.00 11.12 36.95
CA VAL A 307 -8.74 10.42 36.74
C VAL A 307 -7.73 11.38 36.13
N ASN A 308 -6.63 11.61 36.85
CA ASN A 308 -5.52 12.40 36.34
C ASN A 308 -4.56 11.53 35.53
N LEU A 309 -4.12 12.04 34.39
CA LEU A 309 -2.94 11.52 33.71
C LEU A 309 -1.72 11.69 34.60
N LEU A 310 -0.78 10.76 34.51
CA LEU A 310 0.48 10.91 35.21
C LEU A 310 1.24 12.10 34.63
N SER A 311 1.45 13.08 35.50
CA SER A 311 2.37 14.18 35.28
C SER A 311 3.58 13.94 36.17
N SER A 312 4.77 14.28 35.68
CA SER A 312 6.01 14.25 36.49
C SER A 312 6.02 15.31 37.60
N VAL A 313 5.02 16.20 37.63
CA VAL A 313 4.79 17.17 38.70
C VAL A 313 3.89 16.52 39.73
N GLU A 314 4.35 16.59 40.99
CA GLU A 314 3.65 16.20 42.20
C GLU A 314 2.16 16.53 42.09
N PRO A 315 1.24 15.57 42.37
CA PRO A 315 -0.18 15.81 42.21
C PRO A 315 -0.54 17.06 43.01
N ALA A 316 -0.91 18.13 42.29
CA ALA A 316 -1.49 19.29 42.94
C ALA A 316 -2.62 18.76 43.84
N PRO A 317 -2.69 19.24 45.10
CA PRO A 317 -3.72 18.77 46.03
C PRO A 317 -5.06 18.80 45.31
N LEU A 318 -5.84 17.71 45.43
CA LEU A 318 -7.17 17.57 44.85
C LEU A 318 -7.85 18.93 44.98
N SER A 319 -7.97 19.64 43.86
CA SER A 319 -8.60 20.95 43.88
C SER A 319 -10.03 20.67 44.34
N ASN A 320 -10.43 21.14 45.53
CA ASN A 320 -11.79 21.00 46.09
C ASN A 320 -12.84 21.77 45.26
N LEU A 321 -12.59 21.93 43.97
CA LEU A 321 -13.52 22.52 43.01
C LEU A 321 -14.69 21.56 42.86
N SER A 322 -15.88 22.14 42.87
CA SER A 322 -17.08 21.42 42.47
C SER A 322 -16.91 20.90 41.03
N ARG A 323 -17.54 19.77 40.68
CA ARG A 323 -17.57 19.27 39.30
C ARG A 323 -17.96 20.32 38.24
N PRO A 324 -18.99 21.16 38.44
CA PRO A 324 -19.34 22.19 37.46
C PRO A 324 -18.22 23.24 37.34
N ARG A 325 -17.55 23.58 38.45
CA ARG A 325 -16.42 24.51 38.44
C ARG A 325 -15.21 23.96 37.68
N ALA A 326 -14.90 22.67 37.83
CA ALA A 326 -13.85 21.99 37.09
C ALA A 326 -14.16 21.91 35.58
N LEU A 327 -15.44 21.71 35.22
CA LEU A 327 -15.89 21.68 33.83
C LEU A 327 -15.74 23.05 33.12
N LEU A 328 -15.96 24.15 33.85
CA LEU A 328 -15.72 25.51 33.34
C LEU A 328 -14.22 25.83 33.18
N ASP A 329 -13.33 25.13 33.89
CA ASP A 329 -11.88 25.24 33.66
C ASP A 329 -11.41 24.49 32.43
N SER A 330 -11.99 23.31 32.16
CA SER A 330 -11.60 22.47 31.02
C SER A 330 -12.27 22.88 29.71
N SER A 331 -13.39 23.60 29.74
CA SER A 331 -14.07 24.07 28.52
C SER A 331 -13.34 25.27 27.89
N PRO A 332 -12.93 25.18 26.60
CA PRO A 332 -12.21 26.26 25.92
C PRO A 332 -12.98 27.59 25.91
N ILE A 333 -14.30 27.54 25.82
CA ILE A 333 -15.19 28.72 25.73
C ILE A 333 -15.19 29.53 27.03
N PHE A 334 -15.06 28.84 28.17
CA PHE A 334 -15.12 29.44 29.50
C PHE A 334 -13.73 29.64 30.11
N SER A 335 -12.67 29.33 29.37
CA SER A 335 -11.28 29.40 29.83
C SER A 335 -10.87 30.82 30.25
N THR A 336 -11.41 31.86 29.60
CA THR A 336 -11.11 33.28 29.83
C THR A 336 -11.86 33.90 31.01
N LEU A 337 -12.85 33.22 31.59
CA LEU A 337 -13.55 33.71 32.78
C LEU A 337 -12.61 33.82 33.99
N ARG A 338 -12.80 34.86 34.81
CA ARG A 338 -12.11 34.97 36.10
C ARG A 338 -12.60 33.90 37.07
N GLN A 339 -11.78 33.56 38.06
CA GLN A 339 -12.11 32.51 39.03
C GLN A 339 -13.44 32.76 39.78
N GLU A 340 -13.70 34.00 40.20
CA GLU A 340 -14.95 34.41 40.86
C GLU A 340 -16.19 34.23 39.94
N GLU A 341 -16.03 34.53 38.66
CA GLU A 341 -17.10 34.36 37.67
C GLU A 341 -17.39 32.88 37.48
N LYS A 342 -16.36 32.05 37.27
CA LYS A 342 -16.52 30.60 37.15
C LYS A 342 -17.19 29.99 38.38
N GLU A 343 -16.87 30.49 39.57
CA GLU A 343 -17.52 30.06 40.81
C GLU A 343 -19.02 30.40 40.79
N THR A 344 -19.37 31.64 40.44
CA THR A 344 -20.76 32.09 40.35
C THR A 344 -21.54 31.31 39.29
N PHE A 345 -20.92 31.04 38.13
CA PHE A 345 -21.50 30.19 37.08
C PHE A 345 -21.74 28.78 37.58
N SER A 346 -20.77 28.18 38.27
CA SER A 346 -20.87 26.81 38.77
C SER A 346 -22.02 26.60 39.74
N GLN A 347 -22.39 27.63 40.50
CA GLN A 347 -23.52 27.61 41.44
C GLN A 347 -24.89 27.69 40.74
N ASN A 348 -24.93 28.24 39.52
CA ASN A 348 -26.15 28.37 38.72
C ASN A 348 -26.30 27.26 37.67
N MET A 349 -25.42 26.26 37.70
CA MET A 349 -25.47 25.09 36.83
C MET A 349 -26.31 23.98 37.47
N THR A 350 -27.28 23.45 36.73
CA THR A 350 -28.09 22.32 37.19
C THR A 350 -27.75 21.05 36.41
N LEU A 351 -27.49 19.94 37.11
CA LEU A 351 -27.16 18.67 36.47
C LEU A 351 -28.44 18.00 35.95
N GLN A 352 -28.44 17.67 34.66
CA GLN A 352 -29.45 16.85 34.00
C GLN A 352 -28.81 15.58 33.47
N THR A 353 -29.51 14.46 33.59
CA THR A 353 -29.02 13.15 33.15
C THR A 353 -29.89 12.61 32.04
N PHE A 354 -29.25 11.96 31.07
CA PHE A 354 -29.89 11.39 29.89
C PHE A 354 -29.42 9.95 29.70
N ARG A 355 -30.36 9.03 29.48
CA ARG A 355 -30.06 7.64 29.15
C ARG A 355 -29.65 7.52 27.68
N ALA A 356 -28.92 6.46 27.35
CA ALA A 356 -28.58 6.17 25.96
C ALA A 356 -29.85 6.09 25.09
N GLY A 357 -29.88 6.85 24.00
CA GLY A 357 -30.99 6.99 23.07
C GLY A 357 -31.92 8.18 23.33
N GLU A 358 -31.86 8.82 24.50
CA GLU A 358 -32.71 9.98 24.80
C GLU A 358 -32.27 11.22 24.02
N THR A 359 -33.26 11.98 23.49
CA THR A 359 -32.98 13.27 22.85
C THR A 359 -32.67 14.32 23.92
N ILE A 360 -31.61 15.09 23.69
CA ILE A 360 -31.21 16.25 24.49
C ILE A 360 -31.79 17.55 23.90
N LEU A 361 -31.71 17.72 22.58
CA LEU A 361 -32.25 18.87 21.85
C LEU A 361 -32.67 18.44 20.43
N GLU A 362 -33.89 18.76 20.01
CA GLU A 362 -34.39 18.40 18.69
C GLU A 362 -33.90 19.34 17.57
N ALA A 363 -33.85 18.82 16.33
CA ALA A 363 -33.44 19.63 15.18
C ALA A 363 -34.46 20.74 14.90
N GLY A 364 -33.99 21.99 14.78
CA GLY A 364 -34.87 23.14 14.58
C GLY A 364 -35.49 23.70 15.88
N GLU A 365 -35.17 23.13 17.04
CA GLU A 365 -35.57 23.67 18.33
C GLU A 365 -34.66 24.84 18.73
N VAL A 366 -35.26 25.96 19.17
CA VAL A 366 -34.53 27.10 19.72
C VAL A 366 -34.37 26.87 21.21
N SER A 367 -33.13 26.69 21.67
CA SER A 367 -32.84 26.44 23.08
C SER A 367 -32.82 27.72 23.91
N ASP A 368 -33.56 27.74 25.02
CA ASP A 368 -33.51 28.81 26.04
C ASP A 368 -32.46 28.55 27.14
N HIS A 369 -31.59 27.57 26.93
CA HIS A 369 -30.53 27.20 27.86
C HIS A 369 -29.32 26.63 27.12
N LEU A 370 -28.16 26.72 27.76
CA LEU A 370 -26.93 26.10 27.28
C LEU A 370 -26.67 24.83 28.08
N PHE A 371 -26.34 23.75 27.39
CA PHE A 371 -25.80 22.55 28.01
C PHE A 371 -24.28 22.48 27.85
N ILE A 372 -23.60 22.03 28.90
CA ILE A 372 -22.19 21.62 28.85
C ILE A 372 -22.13 20.15 29.23
N ILE A 373 -21.50 19.32 28.39
CA ILE A 373 -21.37 17.88 28.65
C ILE A 373 -20.36 17.68 29.79
N GLU A 374 -20.80 17.12 30.92
CA GLU A 374 -19.92 16.71 32.03
C GLU A 374 -19.36 15.31 31.79
N SER A 375 -20.21 14.36 31.41
CA SER A 375 -19.81 12.99 31.13
C SER A 375 -20.69 12.36 30.06
N GLY A 376 -20.18 11.29 29.44
CA GLY A 376 -20.86 10.58 28.35
C GLY A 376 -20.51 11.12 26.97
N VAL A 377 -21.19 10.56 25.96
CA VAL A 377 -21.00 10.87 24.55
C VAL A 377 -22.35 11.24 23.96
N VAL A 378 -22.40 12.40 23.30
CA VAL A 378 -23.60 12.87 22.59
C VAL A 378 -23.39 12.67 21.10
N SER A 379 -24.37 12.07 20.43
CA SER A 379 -24.40 11.94 18.97
C SER A 379 -25.08 13.17 18.36
N VAL A 380 -24.54 13.64 17.23
CA VAL A 380 -25.09 14.75 16.45
C VAL A 380 -25.57 14.19 15.13
N THR A 381 -26.88 14.31 14.88
CA THR A 381 -27.53 13.80 13.68
C THR A 381 -28.03 14.96 12.83
N LEU A 382 -27.64 14.97 11.55
CA LEU A 382 -28.15 15.88 10.54
C LEU A 382 -29.09 15.12 9.60
N THR A 383 -29.96 15.84 8.90
CA THR A 383 -30.84 15.25 7.89
C THR A 383 -30.33 15.59 6.49
N ARG A 384 -30.16 14.59 5.64
CA ARG A 384 -29.80 14.75 4.21
C ARG A 384 -30.76 13.92 3.35
N HIS A 385 -31.41 14.56 2.38
CA HIS A 385 -32.50 13.95 1.57
C HIS A 385 -33.62 13.31 2.41
N GLY A 386 -33.96 13.87 3.57
CA GLY A 386 -34.96 13.31 4.48
C GLY A 386 -34.50 12.10 5.31
N ALA A 387 -33.27 11.62 5.10
CA ALA A 387 -32.67 10.56 5.90
C ALA A 387 -31.74 11.13 6.98
N PRO A 388 -31.88 10.72 8.26
CA PRO A 388 -30.95 11.10 9.31
C PRO A 388 -29.61 10.37 9.13
N PHE A 389 -28.50 11.08 9.36
CA PHE A 389 -27.15 10.49 9.42
C PHE A 389 -26.32 11.12 10.55
N GLU A 390 -25.47 10.32 11.20
CA GLU A 390 -24.59 10.77 12.28
C GLU A 390 -23.44 11.62 11.70
N SER A 391 -23.52 12.94 11.88
CA SER A 391 -22.53 13.91 11.37
C SER A 391 -21.32 14.08 12.29
N GLY A 392 -21.47 13.74 13.57
CA GLY A 392 -20.43 13.90 14.57
C GLY A 392 -20.83 13.34 15.92
N ARG A 393 -19.88 13.34 16.83
CA ARG A 393 -20.03 12.97 18.23
C ARG A 393 -19.35 14.02 19.08
N MET A 394 -19.86 14.21 20.29
CA MET A 394 -19.39 15.20 21.24
C MET A 394 -19.13 14.55 22.59
N GLY A 395 -18.13 15.05 23.32
CA GLY A 395 -17.72 14.56 24.63
C GLY A 395 -17.63 15.67 25.68
N PRO A 396 -17.04 15.36 26.85
CA PRO A 396 -16.95 16.29 27.97
C PRO A 396 -16.31 17.63 27.59
N GLY A 397 -16.87 18.72 28.12
CA GLY A 397 -16.42 20.10 27.89
C GLY A 397 -17.00 20.80 26.66
N GLU A 398 -17.65 20.04 25.75
CA GLU A 398 -18.35 20.61 24.60
C GLU A 398 -19.76 21.11 24.96
N VAL A 399 -20.23 22.11 24.22
CA VAL A 399 -21.49 22.82 24.51
C VAL A 399 -22.58 22.56 23.47
N ILE A 400 -23.84 22.59 23.89
CA ILE A 400 -25.04 22.42 23.04
C ILE A 400 -26.04 23.54 23.36
N GLY A 401 -26.70 24.07 22.33
CA GLY A 401 -27.75 25.08 22.48
C GLY A 401 -27.28 26.52 22.29
N GLU A 402 -26.02 26.73 21.88
CA GLU A 402 -25.39 28.04 21.73
C GLU A 402 -26.14 28.98 20.77
N ALA A 403 -26.80 28.43 19.74
CA ALA A 403 -27.53 29.21 18.74
C ALA A 403 -28.72 29.98 19.34
N GLY A 404 -29.46 29.33 20.25
CA GLY A 404 -30.62 29.92 20.91
C GLY A 404 -30.24 30.98 21.95
N ILE A 405 -29.01 30.92 22.47
CA ILE A 405 -28.45 31.93 23.37
C ILE A 405 -27.99 33.17 22.59
N LEU A 406 -27.21 32.97 21.52
CA LEU A 406 -26.52 34.05 20.80
C LEU A 406 -27.40 34.76 19.77
N THR A 407 -28.22 34.01 19.04
CA THR A 407 -28.90 34.49 17.83
C THR A 407 -30.41 34.27 17.87
N ASP A 408 -30.93 33.78 19.00
CA ASP A 408 -32.34 33.39 19.15
C ASP A 408 -32.81 32.45 18.02
N SER A 409 -31.89 31.61 17.50
CA SER A 409 -32.12 30.72 16.36
C SER A 409 -31.79 29.27 16.70
N SER A 410 -32.25 28.34 15.87
CA SER A 410 -32.03 26.90 16.03
C SER A 410 -30.95 26.38 15.09
N VAL A 411 -30.31 25.27 15.45
CA VAL A 411 -29.44 24.50 14.54
C VAL A 411 -30.22 23.36 13.86
N PRO A 412 -29.90 23.00 12.60
CA PRO A 412 -30.55 21.90 11.90
C PRO A 412 -30.01 20.52 12.33
N ALA A 413 -29.67 20.36 13.60
CA ALA A 413 -29.02 19.18 14.15
C ALA A 413 -29.78 18.67 15.38
N ARG A 414 -30.02 17.36 15.42
CA ARG A 414 -30.56 16.67 16.59
C ARG A 414 -29.41 16.16 17.46
N PHE A 415 -29.50 16.41 18.76
CA PHE A 415 -28.54 15.95 19.76
C PHE A 415 -29.18 14.86 20.61
N ALA A 416 -28.57 13.67 20.66
CA ALA A 416 -29.08 12.55 21.45
C ALA A 416 -27.95 11.86 22.20
N ALA A 417 -28.22 11.41 23.42
CA ALA A 417 -27.27 10.72 24.26
C ALA A 417 -26.91 9.35 23.63
N LYS A 418 -25.63 9.14 23.30
CA LYS A 418 -25.13 7.86 22.77
C LYS A 418 -24.81 6.88 23.90
N THR A 419 -24.26 7.41 25.00
CA THR A 419 -24.09 6.72 26.28
C THR A 419 -24.93 7.38 27.35
N PHE A 420 -24.91 6.88 28.58
CA PHE A 420 -25.41 7.67 29.71
C PHE A 420 -24.62 8.97 29.81
N CYS A 421 -25.33 10.10 29.78
CA CYS A 421 -24.72 11.43 29.78
C CYS A 421 -25.18 12.25 30.99
N GLY A 422 -24.24 12.95 31.62
CA GLY A 422 -24.50 14.03 32.57
C GLY A 422 -24.20 15.36 31.89
N LEU A 423 -25.16 16.26 31.83
CA LEU A 423 -25.03 17.59 31.23
C LEU A 423 -25.38 18.65 32.27
N TYR A 424 -24.58 19.70 32.38
CA TYR A 424 -24.94 20.87 33.17
C TYR A 424 -25.71 21.87 32.31
N ARG A 425 -26.89 22.26 32.77
CA ARG A 425 -27.76 23.27 32.16
C ARG A 425 -27.51 24.64 32.79
N ILE A 426 -27.36 25.65 31.95
CA ILE A 426 -27.26 27.08 32.32
C ILE A 426 -28.40 27.82 31.60
N GLU A 427 -29.24 28.52 32.36
CA GLU A 427 -30.36 29.28 31.78
C GLU A 427 -29.88 30.51 31.00
N LYS A 428 -30.56 30.80 29.89
CA LYS A 428 -30.25 31.98 29.05
C LYS A 428 -30.35 33.31 29.80
N SER A 429 -31.28 33.42 30.73
CA SER A 429 -31.45 34.60 31.58
C SER A 429 -30.19 34.94 32.38
N TYR A 430 -29.42 33.91 32.75
CA TYR A 430 -28.17 34.07 33.47
C TYR A 430 -26.98 34.26 32.53
N LEU A 431 -26.96 33.55 31.39
CA LEU A 431 -25.83 33.56 30.46
C LEU A 431 -25.75 34.85 29.61
N LYS A 432 -26.89 35.40 29.18
CA LYS A 432 -26.96 36.54 28.25
C LYS A 432 -26.27 37.82 28.79
N PRO A 433 -26.51 38.26 30.05
CA PRO A 433 -25.81 39.41 30.61
C PRO A 433 -24.28 39.25 30.64
N CYS A 434 -23.79 38.03 30.89
CA CYS A 434 -22.36 37.76 30.92
C CYS A 434 -21.72 37.79 29.53
N LEU A 435 -22.43 37.29 28.51
CA LEU A 435 -21.97 37.36 27.11
C LEU A 435 -21.96 38.80 26.58
N ASP A 436 -22.92 39.63 27.01
CA ASP A 436 -22.96 41.05 26.67
C ASP A 436 -21.80 41.82 27.33
N ALA A 437 -21.40 41.42 28.54
CA ALA A 437 -20.30 42.05 29.29
C ALA A 437 -18.90 41.60 28.82
N ARG A 438 -18.76 40.45 28.15
CA ARG A 438 -17.47 39.82 27.80
C ARG A 438 -17.40 39.51 26.31
N HIS A 439 -16.69 40.34 25.55
CA HIS A 439 -16.52 40.16 24.11
C HIS A 439 -15.88 38.81 23.75
N ASP A 440 -14.83 38.39 24.46
CA ASP A 440 -14.04 37.20 24.15
C ASP A 440 -14.88 35.90 24.14
N ILE A 441 -15.79 35.73 25.11
CA ILE A 441 -16.63 34.53 25.22
C ILE A 441 -17.71 34.54 24.15
N ASN A 442 -18.32 35.71 23.91
CA ASN A 442 -19.30 35.90 22.86
C ASN A 442 -18.68 35.58 21.48
N GLU A 443 -17.47 36.08 21.20
CA GLU A 443 -16.73 35.79 19.98
C GLU A 443 -16.36 34.30 19.86
N ALA A 444 -15.93 33.65 20.94
CA ALA A 444 -15.64 32.21 20.95
C ALA A 444 -16.89 31.37 20.67
N MET A 445 -18.02 31.67 21.29
CA MET A 445 -19.29 30.99 21.04
C MET A 445 -19.80 31.24 19.62
N LYS A 446 -19.66 32.47 19.10
CA LYS A 446 -20.05 32.82 17.74
C LYS A 446 -19.20 32.07 16.71
N THR A 447 -17.89 32.03 16.91
CA THR A 447 -16.96 31.29 16.04
C THR A 447 -17.30 29.80 16.01
N LEU A 448 -17.63 29.22 17.17
CA LEU A 448 -18.08 27.84 17.27
C LEU A 448 -19.41 27.60 16.54
N LEU A 449 -20.37 28.50 16.69
CA LEU A 449 -21.67 28.42 16.00
C LEU A 449 -21.50 28.51 14.48
N ASP A 450 -20.72 29.48 14.00
CA ASP A 450 -20.42 29.68 12.58
C ASP A 450 -19.73 28.44 11.99
N TYR A 451 -18.75 27.87 12.70
CA TYR A 451 -18.10 26.62 12.31
C TYR A 451 -19.10 25.46 12.18
N ARG A 452 -20.01 25.30 13.15
CA ARG A 452 -21.01 24.23 13.15
C ARG A 452 -22.03 24.40 12.02
N LEU A 453 -22.52 25.61 11.79
CA LEU A 453 -23.44 25.90 10.69
C LEU A 453 -22.78 25.69 9.33
N MET A 454 -21.52 26.12 9.16
CA MET A 454 -20.77 25.87 7.93
C MET A 454 -20.57 24.37 7.71
N LYS A 455 -20.13 23.63 8.73
CA LYS A 455 -19.95 22.18 8.67
C LYS A 455 -21.26 21.46 8.34
N ALA A 456 -22.37 21.86 8.96
CA ALA A 456 -23.68 21.30 8.66
C ALA A 456 -24.09 21.56 7.20
N ARG A 457 -23.85 22.77 6.67
CA ARG A 457 -24.09 23.10 5.26
C ARG A 457 -23.22 22.25 4.33
N THR A 458 -21.92 22.14 4.58
CA THR A 458 -21.02 21.35 3.73
C THR A 458 -21.40 19.86 3.71
N LEU A 459 -21.81 19.30 4.84
CA LEU A 459 -22.20 17.88 4.93
C LEU A 459 -23.57 17.59 4.29
N THR A 460 -24.44 18.60 4.21
CA THR A 460 -25.77 18.49 3.60
C THR A 460 -25.81 18.93 2.14
N GLN A 461 -24.81 19.70 1.67
CA GLN A 461 -24.65 20.10 0.27
C GLN A 461 -24.34 18.89 -0.64
N GLU A 462 -24.91 18.92 -1.85
CA GLU A 462 -24.60 17.95 -2.90
C GLU A 462 -23.16 18.14 -3.38
N VAL A 463 -22.31 17.13 -3.22
CA VAL A 463 -21.14 17.01 -4.09
C VAL A 463 -21.69 16.63 -5.45
N PRO A 464 -21.58 17.47 -6.50
CA PRO A 464 -22.09 17.12 -7.81
C PRO A 464 -21.45 15.79 -8.20
N VAL A 465 -22.28 14.81 -8.52
CA VAL A 465 -21.82 13.52 -9.05
C VAL A 465 -20.98 13.86 -10.26
N THR A 466 -19.66 13.72 -10.14
CA THR A 466 -18.77 13.81 -11.29
C THR A 466 -19.22 12.68 -12.20
N VAL A 467 -19.94 13.03 -13.27
CA VAL A 467 -20.30 12.07 -14.32
C VAL A 467 -18.97 11.49 -14.77
N ALA A 468 -18.69 10.25 -14.36
CA ALA A 468 -17.50 9.54 -14.78
C ALA A 468 -17.47 9.67 -16.30
N LYS A 469 -16.47 10.38 -16.83
CA LYS A 469 -16.29 10.51 -18.28
C LYS A 469 -16.17 9.09 -18.80
N LYS A 470 -17.28 8.53 -19.29
CA LYS A 470 -17.28 7.22 -19.94
C LYS A 470 -16.29 7.36 -21.08
N GLY A 471 -15.16 6.66 -20.96
CA GLY A 471 -14.13 6.68 -21.98
C GLY A 471 -14.79 6.32 -23.31
N PHE A 472 -14.46 7.06 -24.36
CA PHE A 472 -14.97 6.87 -25.72
C PHE A 472 -14.97 5.38 -26.16
N LEU A 473 -13.99 4.61 -25.70
CA LEU A 473 -13.88 3.17 -25.92
C LEU A 473 -15.01 2.33 -25.29
N GLN A 474 -15.53 2.73 -24.13
CA GLN A 474 -16.63 2.06 -23.44
C GLN A 474 -17.99 2.36 -24.10
N TRP A 475 -18.10 3.51 -24.79
CA TRP A 475 -19.25 3.84 -25.64
C TRP A 475 -19.24 3.04 -26.95
N LEU A 476 -18.07 2.80 -27.56
CA LEU A 476 -17.96 2.02 -28.81
C LEU A 476 -18.33 0.53 -28.62
N ARG A 477 -17.99 -0.05 -27.46
CA ARG A 477 -18.17 -1.49 -27.18
C ARG A 477 -19.61 -1.95 -26.98
N LYS A 478 -20.58 -1.02 -26.90
CA LYS A 478 -22.02 -1.32 -26.74
C LYS A 478 -22.82 -1.21 -28.04
N ARG A 479 -22.19 -0.85 -29.16
CA ARG A 479 -22.87 -0.58 -30.43
C ARG A 479 -22.53 -1.56 -31.56
N VAL A 480 -21.74 -2.58 -31.26
CA VAL A 480 -21.51 -3.78 -32.09
C VAL A 480 -22.09 -4.95 -31.31
#